data_AF-A0A0T0MMU2-F1
#
_entry.id   AF-A0A0T0MMU2-F1
#
_cell.length_a   1.000
_cell.length_b   1.000
_cell.length_c   1.000
_cell.angle_alpha   90.00
_cell.angle_beta   90.00
_cell.angle_gamma   90.00
#
_symmetry.space_group_name_H-M   'P 1'
#
loop_
_entity.id
_entity.type
_entity.pdbx_description
1 polymer ?
#
loop_
_entity_poly.entity_id
_entity_poly.type
_entity_poly.pdbx_seq_one_letter_code
_entity_poly.pdbx_strand_id
1 'polypeptide(L)'
;MLVAAIAVGVLVVNESSEPEPVAQLTPQADPDQGAIPLDDEAATTMGGVTDADFVSYGSYGELQVWSTTTPEAKPCLAIVAENRIIMVRCSAPSLDPVADLDFPPDMFPPAPSGEPTSHVRFVLHDELVDVYLAPNPEGGFY
;
A
#
# COMPACT_ATOMS: atom_id res chain seq x y z
N MET A 1 9.99 -58.77 14.50
CA MET A 1 9.98 -57.81 13.38
C MET A 1 8.53 -57.70 12.89
N LEU A 2 7.83 -56.61 13.20
CA LEU A 2 6.77 -56.03 12.36
C LEU A 2 6.49 -54.61 12.87
N VAL A 3 6.38 -53.69 11.92
CA VAL A 3 6.56 -52.24 12.04
C VAL A 3 5.24 -51.56 12.40
N ALA A 4 5.25 -50.67 13.38
CA ALA A 4 4.15 -49.75 13.63
C ALA A 4 4.19 -48.63 12.58
N ALA A 5 3.18 -48.56 11.72
CA ALA A 5 3.00 -47.45 10.80
C ALA A 5 2.30 -46.30 11.56
N ILE A 6 3.05 -45.29 11.97
CA ILE A 6 2.49 -44.02 12.44
C ILE A 6 2.23 -43.19 11.18
N ALA A 7 0.98 -43.18 10.73
CA ALA A 7 0.54 -42.24 9.71
C ALA A 7 0.45 -40.85 10.35
N VAL A 8 1.48 -40.03 10.19
CA VAL A 8 1.42 -38.60 10.50
C VAL A 8 0.66 -37.94 9.36
N GLY A 9 -0.67 -37.87 9.50
CA GLY A 9 -1.49 -37.03 8.65
C GLY A 9 -1.26 -35.58 9.05
N VAL A 10 -0.41 -34.87 8.32
CA VAL A 10 -0.37 -33.41 8.39
C VAL A 10 -1.65 -32.92 7.73
N LEU A 11 -2.67 -32.65 8.54
CA LEU A 11 -3.80 -31.81 8.15
C LEU A 11 -3.23 -30.40 7.99
N VAL A 12 -2.77 -30.07 6.78
CA VAL A 12 -2.58 -28.68 6.38
C VAL A 12 -3.98 -28.09 6.34
N VAL A 13 -4.36 -27.45 7.45
CA VAL A 13 -5.53 -26.60 7.48
C VAL A 13 -5.24 -25.53 6.45
N ASN A 14 -5.97 -25.54 5.35
CA ASN A 14 -5.94 -24.49 4.34
C ASN A 14 -6.65 -23.29 4.97
N GLU A 15 -6.01 -22.66 5.94
CA GLU A 15 -6.32 -21.29 6.31
C GLU A 15 -6.12 -20.52 5.02
N SER A 16 -7.19 -19.88 4.54
CA SER A 16 -7.10 -18.95 3.42
C SER A 16 -6.33 -17.74 3.96
N SER A 17 -5.01 -17.88 4.08
CA SER A 17 -4.14 -16.84 4.57
C SER A 17 -4.32 -15.66 3.65
N GLU A 18 -4.81 -14.55 4.18
CA GLU A 18 -4.71 -13.28 3.48
C GLU A 18 -3.24 -13.11 3.04
N PRO A 19 -3.00 -12.61 1.82
CA PRO A 19 -1.64 -12.39 1.34
C PRO A 19 -0.87 -11.56 2.37
N GLU A 20 0.40 -11.90 2.60
CA GLU A 20 1.24 -11.14 3.53
C GLU A 20 1.83 -9.96 2.76
N PRO A 21 1.81 -8.73 3.31
CA PRO A 21 2.36 -7.60 2.60
C PRO A 21 3.85 -7.82 2.31
N VAL A 22 4.26 -7.54 1.08
CA VAL A 22 5.67 -7.67 0.66
C VAL A 22 6.55 -6.59 1.31
N ALA A 23 5.95 -5.49 1.74
CA ALA A 23 6.57 -4.44 2.52
C ALA A 23 5.52 -3.74 3.39
N GLN A 24 5.97 -3.20 4.51
CA GLN A 24 5.16 -2.38 5.41
C GLN A 24 5.89 -1.07 5.64
N LEU A 25 5.25 0.04 5.28
CA LEU A 25 5.80 1.38 5.42
C LEU A 25 5.29 2.02 6.72
N THR A 26 6.21 2.63 7.46
CA THR A 26 5.90 3.32 8.72
C THR A 26 5.93 4.84 8.54
N PRO A 27 5.14 5.60 9.33
CA PRO A 27 5.18 7.05 9.33
C PRO A 27 6.60 7.57 9.58
N GLN A 28 7.02 8.53 8.77
CA GLN A 28 8.30 9.20 8.95
C GLN A 28 8.12 10.41 9.86
N ALA A 29 8.95 10.49 10.91
CA ALA A 29 8.88 11.56 11.92
C ALA A 29 9.33 12.93 11.39
N ASP A 30 9.98 12.97 10.22
CA ASP A 30 10.50 14.18 9.61
C ASP A 30 10.08 14.24 8.13
N PRO A 31 9.20 15.18 7.73
CA PRO A 31 8.79 15.38 6.34
C PRO A 31 9.89 16.04 5.49
N ASP A 32 11.13 16.18 5.98
CA ASP A 32 12.30 16.70 5.24
C ASP A 32 12.62 15.95 3.91
N GLN A 33 11.85 14.91 3.53
CA GLN A 33 11.77 14.39 2.15
C GLN A 33 10.91 15.24 1.20
N GLY A 34 10.48 16.43 1.63
CA GLY A 34 9.78 17.43 0.81
C GLY A 34 8.31 17.56 1.19
N ALA A 35 7.74 18.76 1.01
CA ALA A 35 6.30 18.93 1.11
C ALA A 35 5.62 18.11 0.01
N ILE A 36 4.47 17.51 0.30
CA ILE A 36 3.64 16.91 -0.73
C ILE A 36 3.37 17.97 -1.82
N PRO A 37 3.47 17.63 -3.12
CA PRO A 37 3.23 18.58 -4.21
C PRO A 37 1.71 18.78 -4.40
N LEU A 38 1.07 19.32 -3.37
CA LEU A 38 -0.35 19.62 -3.32
C LEU A 38 -0.59 20.98 -3.99
N ASP A 39 -1.45 20.98 -5.01
CA ASP A 39 -1.95 22.22 -5.59
C ASP A 39 -3.29 22.65 -4.97
N ASP A 40 -3.67 23.91 -5.17
CA ASP A 40 -4.88 24.51 -4.59
C ASP A 40 -6.17 23.78 -5.02
N GLU A 41 -6.19 23.18 -6.21
CA GLU A 41 -7.34 22.45 -6.75
C GLU A 41 -7.53 21.11 -6.02
N ALA A 42 -6.44 20.36 -5.85
CA ALA A 42 -6.41 19.12 -5.08
C ALA A 42 -6.75 19.39 -3.60
N ALA A 43 -6.18 20.43 -3.00
CA ALA A 43 -6.48 20.86 -1.63
C ALA A 43 -7.97 21.15 -1.45
N THR A 44 -8.57 21.93 -2.36
CA THR A 44 -10.00 22.25 -2.34
C THR A 44 -10.87 21.00 -2.47
N THR A 45 -10.50 20.08 -3.36
CA THR A 45 -11.23 18.82 -3.58
C THR A 45 -11.23 17.93 -2.34
N MET A 46 -10.17 17.99 -1.53
CA MET A 46 -10.05 17.25 -0.27
C MET A 46 -10.60 18.02 0.95
N GLY A 47 -11.32 19.12 0.73
CA GLY A 47 -11.97 19.89 1.80
C GLY A 47 -11.07 20.93 2.46
N GLY A 48 -9.99 21.35 1.78
CA GLY A 48 -9.07 22.38 2.29
C GLY A 48 -7.94 21.84 3.15
N VAL A 49 -7.55 20.57 2.97
CA VAL A 49 -6.32 20.04 3.56
C VAL A 49 -5.11 20.82 3.06
N THR A 50 -4.10 20.92 3.91
CA THR A 50 -2.83 21.61 3.65
C THR A 50 -1.67 20.62 3.71
N ASP A 51 -0.51 21.00 3.22
CA ASP A 51 0.71 20.17 3.25
C ASP A 51 1.04 19.66 4.66
N ALA A 52 0.71 20.44 5.70
CA ALA A 52 0.94 20.08 7.10
C ALA A 52 0.01 18.98 7.62
N ASP A 53 -1.09 18.71 6.92
CA ASP A 53 -2.04 17.65 7.27
C ASP A 53 -1.64 16.29 6.69
N PHE A 54 -0.54 16.23 5.93
CA PHE A 54 -0.02 15.00 5.33
C PHE A 54 1.04 14.34 6.19
N VAL A 55 0.97 13.01 6.24
CA VAL A 55 1.97 12.13 6.86
C VAL A 55 2.70 11.39 5.76
N SER A 56 4.03 11.48 5.75
CA SER A 56 4.89 10.73 4.81
C SER A 56 5.15 9.32 5.33
N TYR A 57 5.15 8.35 4.41
CA TYR A 57 5.61 6.98 4.64
C TYR A 57 6.89 6.67 3.86
N GLY A 58 7.47 7.68 3.18
CA GLY A 58 8.62 7.52 2.31
C GLY A 58 8.23 7.00 0.93
N SER A 59 9.07 6.14 0.35
CA SER A 59 8.92 5.64 -1.02
C SER A 59 8.88 4.13 -1.11
N TYR A 60 8.11 3.64 -2.08
CA TYR A 60 8.16 2.26 -2.56
C TYR A 60 8.44 2.26 -4.07
N GLY A 61 9.64 1.82 -4.45
CA GLY A 61 10.14 2.04 -5.80
C GLY A 61 10.25 3.55 -6.08
N GLU A 62 9.68 3.99 -7.22
CA GLU A 62 9.66 5.40 -7.61
C GLU A 62 8.44 6.19 -7.05
N LEU A 63 7.54 5.53 -6.32
CA LEU A 63 6.34 6.15 -5.78
C LEU A 63 6.57 6.63 -4.35
N GLN A 64 6.20 7.87 -4.05
CA GLN A 64 6.10 8.32 -2.66
C GLN A 64 4.68 8.12 -2.14
N VAL A 65 4.59 7.71 -0.89
CA VAL A 65 3.33 7.33 -0.24
C VAL A 65 3.05 8.27 0.91
N TRP A 66 1.85 8.83 0.88
CA TRP A 66 1.39 9.82 1.84
C TRP A 66 -0.01 9.46 2.32
N SER A 67 -0.35 9.86 3.54
CA SER A 67 -1.74 9.84 4.02
C SER A 67 -2.17 11.19 4.54
N THR A 68 -3.47 11.43 4.52
CA THR A 68 -4.09 12.55 5.24
C THR A 68 -5.47 12.12 5.74
N THR A 69 -6.10 12.96 6.56
CA THR A 69 -7.50 12.79 6.95
C THR A 69 -8.25 14.07 6.60
N THR A 70 -9.33 13.95 5.85
CA THR A 70 -10.13 15.13 5.49
C THR A 70 -10.83 15.71 6.72
N PRO A 71 -11.33 16.97 6.67
CA PRO A 71 -12.12 17.55 7.77
C PRO A 71 -13.37 16.75 8.15
N GLU A 72 -13.86 15.89 7.26
CA GLU A 72 -14.99 14.98 7.50
C GLU A 72 -14.57 13.64 8.13
N ALA A 73 -13.33 13.55 8.62
CA ALA A 73 -12.72 12.35 9.20
C ALA A 73 -12.60 11.17 8.23
N LYS A 74 -12.48 11.42 6.92
CA LYS A 74 -12.21 10.38 5.93
C LYS A 74 -10.70 10.19 5.79
N PRO A 75 -10.15 8.99 6.08
CA PRO A 75 -8.75 8.72 5.82
C PRO A 75 -8.53 8.65 4.31
N CYS A 76 -7.38 9.14 3.86
CA CYS A 76 -6.99 9.18 2.46
C CYS A 76 -5.55 8.72 2.30
N LEU A 77 -5.30 7.92 1.26
CA LEU A 77 -3.99 7.67 0.69
C LEU A 77 -3.76 8.58 -0.51
N ALA A 78 -2.56 9.16 -0.58
CA ALA A 78 -2.09 9.92 -1.72
C ALA A 78 -0.78 9.30 -2.24
N ILE A 79 -0.74 9.08 -3.55
CA ILE A 79 0.42 8.52 -4.25
C ILE A 79 1.01 9.61 -5.13
N VAL A 80 2.31 9.83 -4.98
CA VAL A 80 3.07 10.86 -5.69
C VAL A 80 4.11 10.19 -6.57
N ALA A 81 4.17 10.61 -7.83
CA ALA A 81 5.20 10.22 -8.78
C ALA A 81 5.67 11.48 -9.53
N GLU A 82 6.96 11.58 -9.85
CA GLU A 82 7.51 12.72 -10.61
C GLU A 82 7.13 14.09 -10.01
N ASN A 83 7.08 14.20 -8.68
CA ASN A 83 6.73 15.44 -7.97
C ASN A 83 5.31 15.99 -8.27
N ARG A 84 4.35 15.09 -8.51
CA ARG A 84 2.91 15.39 -8.59
C ARG A 84 2.09 14.31 -7.91
N ILE A 85 0.96 14.67 -7.31
CA ILE A 85 -0.03 13.70 -6.85
C ILE A 85 -0.67 13.06 -8.07
N ILE A 86 -0.47 11.75 -8.25
CA ILE A 86 -1.05 11.00 -9.37
C ILE A 86 -2.34 10.28 -8.98
N MET A 87 -2.55 10.05 -7.69
CA MET A 87 -3.73 9.38 -7.18
C MET A 87 -4.03 9.80 -5.75
N VAL A 88 -5.31 10.05 -5.47
CA VAL A 88 -5.85 10.13 -4.11
C VAL A 88 -6.99 9.12 -3.98
N ARG A 89 -7.01 8.38 -2.88
CA ARG A 89 -8.07 7.43 -2.54
C ARG A 89 -8.46 7.65 -1.10
N CYS A 90 -9.71 8.04 -0.90
CA CYS A 90 -10.30 8.19 0.42
C CYS A 90 -11.37 7.13 0.63
N SER A 91 -11.54 6.69 1.86
CA SER A 91 -12.56 5.72 2.25
C SER A 91 -13.51 6.31 3.30
N ALA A 92 -14.54 5.56 3.66
CA ALA A 92 -15.32 5.88 4.85
C ALA A 92 -14.44 5.68 6.12
N PRO A 93 -14.73 6.37 7.24
CA PRO A 93 -13.90 6.30 8.45
C PRO A 93 -13.69 4.91 9.05
N SER A 94 -14.52 3.93 8.68
CA SER A 94 -14.45 2.55 9.16
C SER A 94 -13.86 1.57 8.15
N LEU A 95 -13.26 2.07 7.07
CA LEU A 95 -12.70 1.27 5.98
C LEU A 95 -11.29 1.76 5.68
N ASP A 96 -10.42 0.84 5.31
CA ASP A 96 -9.06 1.18 4.90
C ASP A 96 -9.08 1.79 3.48
N PRO A 97 -8.42 2.94 3.27
CA PRO A 97 -8.15 3.42 1.93
C PRO A 97 -7.26 2.43 1.18
N VAL A 98 -7.62 2.15 -0.08
CA VAL A 98 -6.86 1.27 -0.98
C VAL A 98 -6.52 2.03 -2.25
N ALA A 99 -5.25 1.99 -2.64
CA ALA A 99 -4.75 2.56 -3.88
C ALA A 99 -4.09 1.46 -4.72
N ASP A 100 -4.75 1.11 -5.83
CA ASP A 100 -4.28 0.14 -6.81
C ASP A 100 -3.71 0.88 -8.03
N LEU A 101 -2.48 0.55 -8.41
CA LEU A 101 -1.81 1.16 -9.55
C LEU A 101 -1.15 0.12 -10.45
N ASP A 102 -1.23 0.37 -11.75
CA ASP A 102 -0.54 -0.37 -12.78
C ASP A 102 0.64 0.47 -13.30
N PHE A 103 1.86 -0.06 -13.22
CA PHE A 103 3.06 0.57 -13.76
C PHE A 103 3.97 -0.44 -14.47
N PRO A 104 4.90 0.05 -15.31
CA PRO A 104 5.99 -0.76 -15.83
C PRO A 104 6.74 -1.50 -14.70
N PRO A 105 7.06 -2.80 -14.87
CA PRO A 105 7.65 -3.60 -13.80
C PRO A 105 9.04 -3.15 -13.32
N ASP A 106 9.73 -2.34 -14.10
CA ASP A 106 11.04 -1.77 -13.77
C ASP A 106 10.97 -0.61 -12.77
N MET A 107 9.77 -0.07 -12.49
CA MET A 107 9.56 0.99 -11.50
C MET A 107 9.50 0.48 -10.05
N PHE A 108 9.44 -0.84 -9.84
CA PHE A 108 9.31 -1.45 -8.52
C PHE A 108 10.40 -2.47 -8.24
N PRO A 109 10.69 -2.72 -6.95
CA PRO A 109 11.40 -3.94 -6.56
C PRO A 109 10.67 -5.18 -7.10
N PRO A 110 11.38 -6.23 -7.54
CA PRO A 110 10.74 -7.47 -7.95
C PRO A 110 9.98 -8.11 -6.77
N ALA A 111 8.97 -8.92 -7.08
CA ALA A 111 8.26 -9.68 -6.05
C ALA A 111 9.23 -10.59 -5.27
N PRO A 112 8.85 -11.08 -4.08
CA PRO A 112 9.63 -12.10 -3.37
C PRO A 112 9.92 -13.36 -4.20
N SER A 113 9.05 -13.71 -5.16
CA SER A 113 9.25 -14.80 -6.12
C SER A 113 10.34 -14.51 -7.17
N GLY A 114 10.76 -13.25 -7.30
CA GLY A 114 11.66 -12.74 -8.33
C GLY A 114 10.97 -12.38 -9.65
N GLU A 115 9.65 -12.58 -9.75
CA GLU A 115 8.90 -12.21 -10.95
C GLU A 115 8.71 -10.69 -11.04
N PRO A 116 8.74 -10.12 -12.26
CA PRO A 116 8.40 -8.73 -12.47
C PRO A 116 6.92 -8.49 -12.12
N THR A 117 6.64 -7.39 -11.44
CA THR A 117 5.29 -7.04 -10.98
C THR A 117 4.85 -5.73 -11.60
N SER A 118 3.74 -5.75 -12.32
CA SER A 118 3.18 -4.55 -12.93
C SER A 118 2.08 -3.92 -12.09
N HIS A 119 1.61 -4.61 -11.05
CA HIS A 119 0.49 -4.15 -10.23
C HIS A 119 0.92 -4.04 -8.77
N VAL A 120 0.68 -2.87 -8.19
CA VAL A 120 0.95 -2.58 -6.78
C VAL A 120 -0.33 -2.10 -6.11
N ARG A 121 -0.56 -2.58 -4.89
CA ARG A 121 -1.63 -2.13 -4.01
C ARG A 121 -1.04 -1.58 -2.73
N PHE A 122 -1.47 -0.38 -2.38
CA PHE A 122 -1.21 0.23 -1.09
C PHE A 122 -2.50 0.21 -0.27
N VAL A 123 -2.43 -0.27 0.97
CA VAL A 123 -3.54 -0.26 1.93
C VAL A 123 -3.10 0.48 3.17
N LEU A 124 -3.83 1.54 3.53
CA LEU A 124 -3.60 2.25 4.80
C LEU A 124 -4.41 1.55 5.88
N HIS A 125 -3.74 0.79 6.73
CA HIS A 125 -4.32 0.05 7.83
C HIS A 125 -3.74 0.57 9.15
N ASP A 126 -4.62 1.03 10.04
CA ASP A 126 -4.25 1.77 11.26
C ASP A 126 -3.32 2.98 10.97
N GLU A 127 -2.03 2.82 11.23
CA GLU A 127 -0.99 3.85 11.01
C GLU A 127 0.12 3.34 10.08
N LEU A 128 -0.13 2.26 9.34
CA LEU A 128 0.84 1.59 8.49
C LEU A 128 0.32 1.54 7.06
N VAL A 129 1.23 1.58 6.09
CA VAL A 129 0.89 1.28 4.71
C VAL A 129 1.45 -0.06 4.32
N ASP A 130 0.55 -1.01 4.14
CA ASP A 130 0.86 -2.32 3.60
C ASP A 130 0.97 -2.23 2.07
N VAL A 131 2.01 -2.86 1.54
CA VAL A 131 2.29 -2.93 0.11
C VAL A 131 2.13 -4.37 -0.35
N TYR A 132 1.27 -4.56 -1.34
CA TYR A 132 1.05 -5.85 -1.99
C TYR A 132 1.43 -5.76 -3.46
N LEU A 133 1.98 -6.84 -3.99
CA LEU A 133 2.32 -6.93 -5.41
C LEU A 133 1.51 -8.04 -6.07
N ALA A 134 1.08 -7.79 -7.30
CA ALA A 134 0.53 -8.82 -8.17
C ALA A 134 1.30 -8.82 -9.51
N PRO A 135 1.65 -10.01 -10.03
CA PRO A 135 2.30 -10.14 -11.35
C PRO A 135 1.30 -9.90 -12.48
N ASN A 136 -0.01 -10.06 -12.19
CA ASN A 136 -1.14 -9.72 -13.05
C ASN A 136 -2.37 -9.48 -12.14
N PRO A 137 -3.22 -8.45 -12.36
CA PRO A 137 -4.44 -8.22 -11.59
C PRO A 137 -5.38 -9.44 -11.48
N GLU A 138 -5.35 -10.38 -12.45
CA GLU A 138 -6.16 -11.62 -12.41
C GLU A 138 -5.56 -12.73 -11.51
N GLY A 139 -4.27 -12.64 -11.17
CA GLY A 139 -3.52 -13.69 -10.46
C GLY A 139 -3.58 -13.64 -8.94
N GLY A 140 -4.16 -12.57 -8.38
CA GLY A 140 -4.15 -12.29 -6.94
C GLY A 140 -2.87 -11.59 -6.48
N PHE A 141 -2.92 -11.09 -5.25
CA PHE A 141 -1.80 -10.42 -4.58
C PHE A 141 -0.96 -11.44 -3.80
N TYR A 142 0.34 -11.19 -3.71
CA TYR A 142 1.26 -11.88 -2.80
C TYR A 142 1.34 -11.17 -1.46
#